data_AF-A0A920J8P7-F1
#
_entry.id   AF-A0A920J8P7-F1
#
_cell.length_a   1.000
_cell.length_b   1.000
_cell.length_c   1.000
_cell.angle_alpha   90.00
_cell.angle_beta   90.00
_cell.angle_gamma   90.00
#
_symmetry.space_group_name_H-M   'P 1'
#
loop_
_entity.id
_entity.type
_entity.pdbx_description
1 polymer ?
#
loop_
_entity_poly.entity_id
_entity_poly.type
_entity_poly.pdbx_seq_one_letter_code
_entity_poly.pdbx_strand_id
1 'polypeptide(L)' 'MIVGLYLLLQALDGNLLVPILFSDAVKLHPVVIMLAVFVFGGIFGFWGAFFSIPLATFIKAVWNSWPSTSAIMKIRCL' A
#
# COMPACT_ATOMS: atom_id res chain seq x y z
N MET A 1 13.59 -27.10 8.93
CA MET A 1 13.85 -26.06 9.96
C MET A 1 13.56 -24.64 9.47
N ILE A 2 13.61 -24.38 8.16
CA ILE A 2 13.33 -23.05 7.58
C ILE A 2 11.83 -22.68 7.68
N VAL A 3 10.93 -23.68 7.57
CA VAL A 3 9.47 -23.49 7.60
C VAL A 3 8.96 -22.92 8.94
N GLY A 4 9.54 -23.32 10.07
CA GLY A 4 9.10 -22.84 11.39
C GLY A 4 9.38 -21.36 11.62
N LEU A 5 10.53 -20.86 11.12
CA LEU A 5 10.89 -19.44 11.20
C LEU A 5 10.00 -18.59 10.27
N TYR A 6 9.70 -19.09 9.07
CA TYR A 6 8.78 -18.43 8.14
C TYR A 6 7.36 -18.34 8.69
N LEU A 7 6.86 -19.37 9.36
CA LEU A 7 5.52 -19.33 9.99
C LEU A 7 5.44 -18.29 11.11
N LEU A 8 6.52 -18.13 11.88
CA LEU A 8 6.58 -17.12 12.95
C LEU A 8 6.60 -15.70 12.37
N LEU A 9 7.43 -15.46 11.34
CA LEU A 9 7.42 -14.18 10.61
C LEU A 9 6.05 -13.94 9.96
N GLN A 10 5.47 -14.92 9.27
CA GLN A 10 4.18 -14.76 8.60
C GLN A 10 3.04 -14.45 9.59
N ALA A 11 3.09 -14.98 10.81
CA ALA A 11 2.14 -14.64 11.86
C ALA A 11 2.36 -13.23 12.42
N LEU A 12 3.61 -12.81 12.65
CA LEU A 12 3.93 -11.47 13.17
C LEU A 12 3.72 -10.37 12.12
N ASP A 13 4.25 -10.60 10.92
CA ASP A 13 4.17 -9.71 9.76
C ASP A 13 2.74 -9.65 9.22
N GLY A 14 2.04 -10.80 9.14
CA GLY A 14 0.69 -10.91 8.59
C GLY A 14 -0.44 -10.44 9.50
N ASN A 15 -0.27 -10.49 10.83
CA ASN A 15 -1.34 -10.14 11.78
C ASN A 15 -1.19 -8.74 12.41
N LEU A 16 0.04 -8.20 12.50
CA LEU A 16 0.31 -6.90 13.16
C LEU A 16 0.92 -5.87 12.20
N LEU A 17 1.89 -6.28 11.38
CA LEU A 17 2.57 -5.39 10.45
C LEU A 17 1.67 -5.03 9.26
N VAL A 18 0.86 -5.96 8.75
CA VAL A 18 -0.16 -5.70 7.71
C VAL A 18 -1.10 -4.56 8.13
N PRO A 19 -1.87 -4.64 9.24
CA PRO A 19 -2.78 -3.56 9.61
C PRO A 19 -2.07 -2.24 9.94
N ILE A 20 -0.88 -2.26 10.55
CA ILE A 20 -0.11 -1.04 10.85
C ILE A 20 0.45 -0.37 9.58
N LEU A 21 1.05 -1.13 8.66
CA LEU A 21 1.63 -0.58 7.42
C LEU A 21 0.54 -0.05 6.48
N PHE A 22 -0.63 -0.69 6.45
CA PHE A 22 -1.80 -0.23 5.70
C PHE A 22 -2.60 0.88 6.41
N SER A 23 -2.42 1.05 7.73
CA SER A 23 -3.01 2.15 8.51
C SER A 23 -2.21 3.45 8.38
N ASP A 24 -0.88 3.37 8.30
CA ASP A 24 -0.01 4.55 8.23
C ASP A 24 0.22 5.05 6.80
N ALA A 25 0.38 4.14 5.83
CA ALA A 25 0.73 4.54 4.47
C ALA A 25 -0.42 5.19 3.67
N VAL A 26 -1.66 5.07 4.15
CA VAL A 26 -2.82 5.62 3.43
C VAL A 26 -3.96 5.88 4.41
N LYS A 27 -4.18 7.14 4.76
CA LYS A 27 -5.48 7.63 5.28
C LYS A 27 -6.64 7.49 4.26
N LEU A 28 -6.47 6.66 3.23
CA LEU A 28 -7.46 6.24 2.25
C LEU A 28 -7.58 4.71 2.34
N HIS A 29 -8.60 4.29 3.08
CA HIS A 29 -9.18 2.98 3.28
C HIS A 29 -8.58 1.79 2.47
N PRO A 30 -8.37 0.60 3.08
CA PRO A 30 -8.02 -0.69 2.44
C PRO A 30 -8.82 -1.07 1.17
N VAL A 31 -9.93 -0.36 0.96
CA VAL A 31 -10.69 -0.28 -0.28
C VAL A 31 -9.83 -0.05 -1.53
N VAL A 32 -8.74 0.72 -1.47
CA VAL A 32 -7.90 0.96 -2.67
C VAL A 32 -7.27 -0.34 -3.17
N ILE A 33 -6.83 -1.20 -2.26
CA ILE A 33 -6.22 -2.50 -2.60
C ILE A 33 -7.31 -3.46 -3.08
N MET A 34 -8.45 -3.51 -2.37
CA MET A 34 -9.62 -4.29 -2.78
C MET A 34 -10.12 -3.88 -4.18
N LEU A 35 -10.18 -2.58 -4.49
CA LEU A 35 -10.56 -2.07 -5.80
C LEU A 35 -9.53 -2.45 -6.88
N ALA A 36 -8.23 -2.31 -6.59
CA ALA A 36 -7.19 -2.71 -7.53
C ALA A 36 -7.29 -4.20 -7.88
N VAL A 37 -7.46 -5.07 -6.88
CA VAL A 37 -7.64 -6.52 -7.06
C VAL A 37 -8.94 -6.86 -7.76
N PHE A 38 -10.03 -6.15 -7.47
CA PHE A 38 -11.33 -6.40 -8.11
C PHE A 38 -11.30 -6.03 -9.60
N VAL A 39 -10.73 -4.87 -9.94
CA VAL A 39 -10.61 -4.41 -11.33
C VAL A 39 -9.63 -5.30 -12.11
N PHE A 40 -8.42 -5.53 -11.61
CA PHE A 40 -7.44 -6.35 -12.34
C PHE A 40 -7.76 -7.84 -12.29
N GLY A 41 -8.21 -8.34 -11.15
CA GLY A 41 -8.63 -9.74 -10.99
C GLY A 41 -9.89 -10.07 -11.79
N GLY A 42 -10.80 -9.12 -11.97
CA GLY A 42 -11.96 -9.29 -12.85
C GLY A 42 -11.60 -9.31 -14.34
N ILE A 43 -10.64 -8.48 -14.77
CA ILE A 43 -10.28 -8.34 -16.19
C ILE A 43 -9.30 -9.44 -16.65
N PHE A 44 -8.32 -9.81 -15.82
CA PHE A 44 -7.24 -10.75 -16.17
C PHE A 44 -7.29 -12.07 -15.38
N GLY A 45 -8.26 -12.25 -14.48
CA GLY A 45 -8.37 -13.45 -13.64
C GLY A 45 -7.20 -13.58 -12.67
N PHE A 46 -6.65 -14.79 -12.56
CA PHE A 46 -5.54 -15.11 -11.64
C PHE A 46 -4.29 -14.25 -11.87
N TRP A 47 -4.02 -13.84 -13.11
CA TRP A 47 -2.91 -12.96 -13.46
C TRP A 47 -3.09 -11.51 -13.03
N GLY A 48 -4.33 -11.05 -12.83
CA GLY A 48 -4.61 -9.71 -12.30
C GLY A 48 -4.19 -9.53 -10.84
N ALA A 49 -4.22 -10.60 -10.04
CA ALA A 49 -3.87 -10.54 -8.62
C ALA A 49 -2.39 -10.17 -8.40
N PHE A 50 -1.47 -10.71 -9.21
CA PHE A 50 -0.05 -10.38 -9.13
C PHE A 50 0.25 -8.93 -9.52
N PHE A 51 -0.49 -8.40 -10.50
CA PHE A 51 -0.30 -7.03 -10.98
C PHE A 51 -0.89 -5.96 -10.05
N SER A 52 -1.73 -6.38 -9.09
CA SER A 52 -2.31 -5.49 -8.08
C SER A 52 -1.26 -4.92 -7.11
N ILE A 53 -0.17 -5.66 -6.85
CA ILE A 53 0.93 -5.25 -5.97
C ILE A 53 1.73 -4.08 -6.59
N PRO A 54 2.22 -4.17 -7.85
CA PRO A 54 2.78 -3.03 -8.56
C PRO A 54 1.85 -1.82 -8.61
N LEU A 55 0.55 -2.03 -8.85
CA LEU A 55 -0.41 -0.94 -9.01
C LEU A 55 -0.64 -0.16 -7.70
N ALA A 56 -0.74 -0.86 -6.56
CA ALA A 56 -0.80 -0.21 -5.25
C ALA A 56 0.43 0.67 -5.01
N THR A 57 1.61 0.19 -5.44
CA THR A 57 2.88 0.92 -5.35
C THR A 57 2.88 2.13 -6.27
N PHE A 58 2.33 2.01 -7.47
CA PHE A 58 2.18 3.10 -8.43
C PHE A 58 1.28 4.22 -7.92
N ILE A 59 0.08 3.89 -7.41
CA ILE A 59 -0.84 4.88 -6.85
C ILE A 59 -0.20 5.61 -5.65
N LYS A 60 0.49 4.86 -4.78
CA LYS A 60 1.24 5.45 -3.66
C LYS A 60 2.35 6.37 -4.15
N ALA A 61 3.10 5.99 -5.19
CA ALA A 61 4.14 6.81 -5.78
C ALA A 61 3.56 8.09 -6.41
N VAL A 62 2.43 7.99 -7.11
CA VAL A 62 1.73 9.15 -7.70
C VAL A 62 1.26 10.11 -6.61
N TRP A 63 0.61 9.62 -5.54
CA TRP A 63 0.20 10.46 -4.42
C TRP A 63 1.38 11.08 -3.67
N ASN A 64 2.46 10.32 -3.45
CA ASN A 64 3.67 10.84 -2.83
C ASN A 64 4.39 11.85 -3.74
N SER A 65 4.30 11.68 -5.05
CA SER A 65 4.84 12.60 -6.05
C SER A 65 3.97 13.83 -6.25
N TRP A 66 2.76 13.87 -5.70
CA TRP A 66 1.91 15.05 -5.71
C TRP A 66 2.35 15.95 -4.53
N PRO A 67 3.14 17.00 -4.79
CA PRO A 67 3.60 17.87 -3.72
C PRO A 67 2.37 18.57 -3.15
N SER A 68 2.05 18.31 -1.88
CA SER A 68 1.17 19.21 -1.16
C SER A 68 1.91 20.53 -1.01
N THR A 69 1.50 21.49 -1.83
CA THR A 69 1.92 22.90 -1.83
C THR A 69 1.60 23.56 -0.49
N SER A 70 2.33 23.20 0.57
CA SER A 70 2.16 23.76 1.92
C SER A 70 3.48 24.25 2.54
N ALA A 71 4.63 24.07 1.87
CA ALA A 71 5.92 24.55 2.35
C ALA A 71 6.29 26.00 1.93
N ILE A 72 5.39 26.71 1.23
CA ILE A 72 5.63 28.10 0.80
C ILE A 72 5.33 29.12 1.91
N MET A 73 4.63 28.74 2.99
CA MET A 73 4.14 29.69 4.00
C MET A 73 5.01 29.84 5.25
N LYS A 74 6.24 29.30 5.27
CA LYS A 74 7.16 29.47 6.42
C LYS A 74 8.30 30.46 6.18
N ILE A 75 8.58 30.85 4.94
CA ILE A 75 9.70 31.76 4.58
C ILE A 75 9.25 33.22 4.41
N ARG A 76 7.95 33.51 4.31
CA ARG A 76 7.45 34.89 4.18
C ARG A 76 7.40 35.65 5.52
N CYS A 77 7.59 34.97 6.65
CA CYS A 77 7.52 35.55 8.00
C CYS A 77 8.88 35.62 8.73
N LEU A 78 10.01 35.55 8.03
CA LEU A 78 11.34 35.77 8.62
C LEU A 78 12.14 36.79 7.80
#